data_AF-A0A2N1RJF4-F1
#
_entry.id   AF-A0A2N1RJF4-F1
#
_cell.length_a   1.000
_cell.length_b   1.000
_cell.length_c   1.000
_cell.angle_alpha   90.00
_cell.angle_beta   90.00
_cell.angle_gamma   90.00
#
_symmetry.space_group_name_H-M   'P 1'
#
loop_
_entity.id
_entity.type
_entity.pdbx_description
1 polymer ?
#
loop_
_entity_poly.entity_id
_entity_poly.type
_entity_poly.pdbx_seq_one_letter_code
_entity_poly.pdbx_strand_id
1 'polypeptide(L)'
;MRILIVGAGAIGSLFAGKLAGSGIDVSLLARGNRLEVVRKKGVELRESRSSTVERYSVDAIESLAPDDRYDFVLVVVQRTQIGAVLPMLAANQSPNFVFMVNTAAGYQAYIDTVGAERVMLAFPSAGGELDGNIVVYRIGRGLIRLFQTTTVGELVHTAGERVRLLAGLFRESGIPTIT
;
A
#
# COMPACT_ATOMS: atom_id res chain seq x y z
N MET A 1 12.49 9.66 0.23
CA MET A 1 11.81 8.52 0.87
C MET A 1 11.26 7.61 -0.20
N ARG A 2 11.47 6.30 -0.06
CA ARG A 2 11.09 5.28 -1.04
C ARG A 2 10.03 4.36 -0.45
N ILE A 3 8.94 4.15 -1.18
CA ILE A 3 7.86 3.25 -0.77
C ILE A 3 7.70 2.14 -1.80
N LEU A 4 7.63 0.90 -1.33
CA LEU A 4 7.21 -0.23 -2.14
C LEU A 4 5.76 -0.59 -1.84
N ILE A 5 4.98 -0.84 -2.89
CA ILE A 5 3.65 -1.42 -2.77
C ILE A 5 3.69 -2.87 -3.25
N VAL A 6 3.45 -3.82 -2.36
CA VAL A 6 3.32 -5.25 -2.70
C VAL A 6 1.85 -5.55 -2.97
N GLY A 7 1.49 -5.69 -4.24
CA GLY A 7 0.13 -6.03 -4.69
C GLY A 7 -0.47 -4.99 -5.63
N ALA A 8 -0.39 -5.24 -6.94
CA ALA A 8 -0.90 -4.34 -7.98
C ALA A 8 -2.41 -4.47 -8.28
N GLY A 9 -3.21 -4.80 -7.26
CA GLY A 9 -4.67 -4.78 -7.31
C GLY A 9 -5.23 -3.36 -7.22
N ALA A 10 -6.55 -3.23 -7.01
CA ALA A 10 -7.22 -1.93 -6.95
C ALA A 10 -6.65 -1.02 -5.84
N ILE A 11 -6.60 -1.49 -4.59
CA ILE A 11 -6.13 -0.68 -3.46
C ILE A 11 -4.62 -0.37 -3.57
N GLY A 12 -3.79 -1.37 -3.91
CA GLY A 12 -2.35 -1.12 -4.03
C GLY A 12 -2.03 -0.14 -5.17
N SER A 13 -2.71 -0.26 -6.31
CA SER A 13 -2.58 0.72 -7.41
C SER A 13 -3.07 2.11 -6.99
N LEU A 14 -4.19 2.22 -6.26
CA LEU A 14 -4.68 3.50 -5.74
C LEU A 14 -3.63 4.18 -4.85
N PHE A 15 -3.06 3.45 -3.89
CA PHE A 15 -2.01 3.97 -3.01
C PHE A 15 -0.76 4.33 -3.82
N ALA A 16 -0.33 3.46 -4.74
CA ALA A 16 0.84 3.72 -5.58
C ALA A 16 0.68 5.00 -6.40
N GLY A 17 -0.46 5.16 -7.08
CA GLY A 17 -0.73 6.34 -7.92
C GLY A 17 -0.83 7.62 -7.10
N LYS A 18 -1.55 7.61 -5.96
CA LYS A 18 -1.70 8.81 -5.12
C LYS A 18 -0.39 9.23 -4.45
N LEU A 19 0.43 8.28 -3.98
CA LEU A 19 1.75 8.55 -3.42
C LEU A 19 2.74 9.04 -4.49
N ALA A 20 2.77 8.41 -5.67
CA ALA A 20 3.63 8.88 -6.77
C ALA A 20 3.20 10.27 -7.25
N GLY A 21 1.89 10.53 -7.30
CA GLY A 21 1.33 11.83 -7.66
C GLY A 21 1.66 12.97 -6.70
N SER A 22 2.05 12.68 -5.46
CA SER A 22 2.54 13.66 -4.49
C SER A 22 4.07 13.81 -4.49
N GLY A 23 4.77 13.16 -5.42
CA GLY A 23 6.22 13.26 -5.59
C GLY A 23 7.04 12.27 -4.74
N ILE A 24 6.41 11.26 -4.15
CA ILE A 24 7.11 10.19 -3.42
C ILE A 24 7.70 9.20 -4.43
N ASP A 25 8.91 8.71 -4.16
CA ASP A 25 9.52 7.62 -4.95
C ASP A 25 8.79 6.30 -4.62
N VAL A 26 8.05 5.78 -5.60
CA VAL A 26 7.17 4.61 -5.42
C VAL A 26 7.46 3.55 -6.45
N SER A 27 7.74 2.34 -5.98
CA SER A 27 7.71 1.12 -6.79
C SER A 27 6.44 0.33 -6.50
N LEU A 28 5.88 -0.32 -7.52
CA LEU A 28 4.72 -1.21 -7.44
C LEU A 28 5.13 -2.61 -7.88
N LEU A 29 5.04 -3.58 -6.96
CA LEU A 29 5.27 -4.98 -7.27
C LEU A 29 4.04 -5.56 -7.96
N ALA A 30 4.19 -5.86 -9.25
CA ALA A 30 3.18 -6.43 -10.12
C ALA A 30 3.69 -7.73 -10.76
N ARG A 31 2.79 -8.53 -11.33
CA ARG A 31 3.15 -9.78 -12.03
C ARG A 31 2.38 -9.92 -13.34
N GLY A 32 2.96 -10.67 -14.28
CA GLY A 32 2.33 -11.03 -15.55
C GLY A 32 1.82 -9.82 -16.33
N ASN A 33 0.62 -9.91 -16.91
CA ASN A 33 0.05 -8.84 -17.73
C ASN A 33 -0.06 -7.50 -16.98
N ARG A 34 -0.31 -7.51 -15.66
CA ARG A 34 -0.43 -6.26 -14.88
C ARG A 34 0.91 -5.52 -14.80
N LEU A 35 2.03 -6.24 -14.68
CA LEU A 35 3.38 -5.66 -14.69
C LEU A 35 3.63 -4.90 -15.99
N GLU A 36 3.37 -5.55 -17.12
CA GLU A 36 3.57 -4.96 -18.45
C GLU A 36 2.68 -3.73 -18.69
N VAL A 37 1.44 -3.76 -18.19
CA VAL A 37 0.54 -2.61 -18.26
C VAL A 37 1.10 -1.44 -17.47
N VAL A 38 1.52 -1.65 -16.23
CA VAL A 38 2.04 -0.57 -15.37
C VAL A 38 3.34 0.00 -15.94
N ARG A 39 4.25 -0.84 -16.45
CA ARG A 39 5.49 -0.36 -17.11
C ARG A 39 5.20 0.55 -18.30
N LYS A 40 4.17 0.23 -19.09
CA LYS A 40 3.85 0.97 -20.33
C LYS A 40 2.99 2.20 -20.10
N LYS A 41 2.05 2.14 -19.15
CA LYS A 41 1.00 3.15 -18.99
C LYS A 41 1.00 3.82 -17.61
N GLY A 42 1.83 3.36 -16.69
CA GLY A 42 1.73 3.71 -15.28
C GLY A 42 0.45 3.16 -14.65
N VAL A 43 0.00 3.82 -13.60
CA VAL A 43 -1.27 3.52 -12.94
C VAL A 43 -2.34 4.51 -13.41
N GLU A 44 -3.46 3.98 -13.91
CA GLU A 44 -4.64 4.75 -14.28
C GLU A 44 -5.70 4.65 -13.17
N LEU A 45 -6.10 5.79 -12.60
CA LEU A 45 -7.08 5.90 -11.52
C LEU A 45 -8.29 6.72 -11.97
N ARG A 46 -9.49 6.29 -11.58
CA ARG A 46 -10.72 7.05 -11.79
C ARG A 46 -11.57 6.99 -10.54
N GLU A 47 -11.86 8.14 -9.94
CA GLU A 47 -12.84 8.18 -8.85
C GLU A 47 -14.22 7.78 -9.39
N SER A 48 -14.99 6.95 -8.66
CA SER A 48 -16.19 6.32 -9.22
C SER A 48 -17.30 7.28 -9.64
N ARG A 49 -17.28 8.52 -9.17
CA ARG A 49 -18.22 9.59 -9.54
C ARG A 49 -17.66 10.57 -10.57
N SER A 50 -16.42 10.35 -11.01
CA SER A 50 -15.73 11.16 -12.00
C SER A 50 -15.65 10.45 -13.35
N SER A 51 -15.68 11.23 -14.42
CA SER A 51 -15.34 10.78 -15.78
C SER A 51 -13.85 10.93 -16.09
N THR A 52 -13.09 11.63 -15.25
CA THR A 52 -11.67 11.90 -15.48
C THR A 52 -10.81 10.72 -15.03
N VAL A 53 -9.91 10.29 -15.90
CA VAL A 53 -8.88 9.29 -15.60
C VAL A 53 -7.58 10.01 -15.30
N GLU A 54 -7.09 9.86 -14.07
CA GLU A 54 -5.79 10.32 -13.61
C GLU A 54 -4.74 9.27 -13.98
N ARG A 55 -3.57 9.69 -14.47
CA ARG A 55 -2.46 8.80 -14.81
C ARG A 55 -1.23 9.17 -14.02
N TYR A 56 -0.60 8.17 -13.41
CA TYR A 56 0.59 8.36 -12.60
C TYR A 56 1.70 7.44 -13.08
N SER A 57 2.88 8.02 -13.32
CA SER A 57 4.08 7.22 -13.56
C SER A 57 4.50 6.56 -12.25
N VAL A 58 4.63 5.24 -12.27
CA VAL A 58 5.01 4.43 -11.10
C VAL A 58 6.00 3.39 -11.58
N ASP A 59 7.13 3.26 -10.90
CA ASP A 59 8.10 2.21 -11.20
C ASP A 59 7.47 0.83 -10.92
N ALA A 60 7.70 -0.14 -11.80
CA ALA A 60 7.04 -1.44 -11.73
C ALA A 60 8.05 -2.57 -11.73
N ILE A 61 8.11 -3.26 -10.60
CA ILE A 61 9.05 -4.35 -10.32
C ILE A 61 8.32 -5.68 -10.26
N GLU A 62 9.03 -6.77 -10.57
CA GLU A 62 8.47 -8.12 -10.54
C GLU A 62 8.77 -8.87 -9.24
N SER A 63 9.88 -8.51 -8.59
CA SER A 63 10.41 -9.15 -7.38
C SER A 63 10.98 -8.11 -6.43
N LEU A 64 10.98 -8.45 -5.14
CA LEU A 64 11.72 -7.74 -4.10
C LEU A 64 12.98 -8.55 -3.76
N ALA A 65 14.15 -8.01 -4.05
CA ALA A 65 15.42 -8.67 -3.74
C ALA A 65 15.77 -8.51 -2.24
N PRO A 66 16.61 -9.39 -1.65
CA PRO A 66 17.05 -9.25 -0.26
C PRO A 66 17.70 -7.90 0.05
N ASP A 67 18.54 -7.42 -0.88
CA ASP A 67 19.33 -6.19 -0.73
C ASP A 67 18.58 -4.91 -1.12
N ASP A 68 17.39 -5.01 -1.69
CA ASP A 68 16.56 -3.83 -1.96
C ASP A 68 16.18 -3.13 -0.66
N ARG A 69 16.10 -1.79 -0.70
CA ARG A 69 15.78 -1.00 0.49
C ARG A 69 14.72 0.06 0.21
N TYR A 70 13.63 -0.04 0.96
CA TYR A 70 12.54 0.92 1.01
C TYR A 70 12.34 1.39 2.45
N ASP A 71 11.86 2.62 2.64
CA ASP A 71 11.54 3.14 3.98
C ASP A 71 10.27 2.48 4.53
N PHE A 72 9.30 2.23 3.64
CA PHE A 72 8.07 1.48 3.93
C PHE A 72 7.73 0.51 2.80
N VAL A 73 7.37 -0.70 3.16
CA VAL A 73 6.81 -1.72 2.25
C VAL A 73 5.34 -1.94 2.62
N LEU A 74 4.42 -1.41 1.81
CA LEU A 74 2.99 -1.59 2.02
C LEU A 74 2.54 -2.93 1.41
N VAL A 75 2.08 -3.85 2.26
CA VAL A 75 1.62 -5.18 1.85
C VAL A 75 0.12 -5.13 1.61
N VAL A 76 -0.27 -4.97 0.35
CA VAL A 76 -1.65 -4.70 -0.10
C VAL A 76 -2.18 -5.85 -0.97
N VAL A 77 -2.10 -7.06 -0.42
CA VAL A 77 -2.63 -8.29 -1.03
C VAL A 77 -3.86 -8.80 -0.27
N GLN A 78 -4.64 -9.69 -0.89
CA GLN A 78 -5.73 -10.34 -0.17
C GLN A 78 -5.18 -11.17 0.99
N ARG A 79 -5.96 -11.30 2.08
CA ARG A 79 -5.55 -12.10 3.26
C ARG A 79 -5.08 -13.51 2.89
N THR A 80 -5.74 -14.15 1.92
CA THR A 80 -5.42 -15.50 1.42
C THR A 80 -4.05 -15.59 0.73
N GLN A 81 -3.48 -14.46 0.31
CA GLN A 81 -2.20 -14.38 -0.41
C GLN A 81 -1.03 -14.03 0.52
N ILE A 82 -1.29 -13.65 1.78
CA ILE A 82 -0.25 -13.21 2.72
C ILE A 82 0.82 -14.28 2.94
N GLY A 83 0.41 -15.53 3.13
CA GLY A 83 1.35 -16.64 3.33
C GLY A 83 2.37 -16.79 2.21
N ALA A 84 1.98 -16.50 0.97
CA ALA A 84 2.86 -16.60 -0.21
C ALA A 84 3.86 -15.43 -0.33
N VAL A 85 3.61 -14.28 0.31
CA VAL A 85 4.53 -13.13 0.27
C VAL A 85 5.44 -13.06 1.49
N LEU A 86 5.05 -13.64 2.63
CA LEU A 86 5.83 -13.58 3.87
C LEU A 86 7.31 -13.99 3.73
N PRO A 87 7.69 -15.08 3.03
CA PRO A 87 9.10 -15.45 2.88
C PRO A 87 9.94 -14.38 2.16
N MET A 88 9.37 -13.77 1.11
CA MET A 88 10.01 -12.68 0.37
C MET A 88 10.20 -11.44 1.26
N LEU A 89 9.20 -11.12 2.10
CA LEU A 89 9.30 -9.99 3.04
C LEU A 89 10.34 -10.26 4.13
N ALA A 90 10.40 -11.49 4.65
CA ALA A 90 11.37 -11.89 5.67
C ALA A 90 12.82 -11.77 5.17
N ALA A 91 13.07 -12.18 3.92
CA ALA A 91 14.38 -12.12 3.29
C ALA A 91 14.86 -10.69 2.97
N ASN A 92 13.97 -9.69 2.93
CA ASN A 92 14.31 -8.32 2.60
C ASN A 92 14.71 -7.48 3.84
N GLN A 93 15.67 -6.57 3.66
CA GLN A 93 16.25 -5.74 4.72
C GLN A 93 15.50 -4.44 5.04
N SER A 94 14.35 -4.16 4.41
CA SER A 94 13.57 -2.95 4.69
C SER A 94 13.07 -2.95 6.15
N PRO A 95 13.04 -1.78 6.83
CA PRO A 95 12.75 -1.73 8.25
C PRO A 95 11.25 -1.77 8.60
N ASN A 96 10.36 -1.35 7.68
CA ASN A 96 8.93 -1.22 7.97
C ASN A 96 8.06 -1.96 6.95
N PHE A 97 7.40 -3.04 7.37
CA PHE A 97 6.40 -3.76 6.59
C PHE A 97 5.01 -3.45 7.13
N VAL A 98 4.22 -2.73 6.34
CA VAL A 98 2.89 -2.26 6.72
C VAL A 98 1.86 -3.18 6.12
N PHE A 99 1.28 -4.06 6.93
CA PHE A 99 0.26 -4.99 6.50
C PHE A 99 -1.10 -4.31 6.40
N MET A 100 -1.62 -4.23 5.17
CA MET A 100 -2.89 -3.57 4.86
C MET A 100 -4.03 -4.59 4.71
N VAL A 101 -4.21 -5.43 5.73
CA VAL A 101 -5.18 -6.54 5.71
C VAL A 101 -6.20 -6.43 6.83
N ASN A 102 -7.41 -6.92 6.55
CA ASN A 102 -8.44 -7.11 7.56
C ASN A 102 -8.48 -8.58 7.97
N THR A 103 -8.08 -8.89 9.20
CA THR A 103 -8.11 -10.26 9.71
C THR A 103 -8.43 -10.28 11.21
N ALA A 104 -9.38 -11.13 11.59
CA ALA A 104 -9.68 -11.44 12.99
C ALA A 104 -8.77 -12.54 13.56
N ALA A 105 -7.99 -13.23 12.71
CA ALA A 105 -7.11 -14.33 13.13
C ALA A 105 -5.82 -13.85 13.84
N GLY A 106 -5.64 -12.55 14.00
CA GLY A 106 -4.42 -11.96 14.55
C GLY A 106 -3.25 -11.91 13.55
N TYR A 107 -2.08 -11.55 14.07
CA TYR A 107 -0.88 -11.21 13.29
C TYR A 107 0.34 -12.07 13.64
N GLN A 108 0.18 -13.13 14.42
CA GLN A 108 1.29 -13.93 14.96
C GLN A 108 2.22 -14.46 13.87
N ALA A 109 1.66 -15.02 12.78
CA ALA A 109 2.47 -15.50 11.67
C ALA A 109 3.33 -14.41 11.01
N TYR A 110 2.87 -13.15 11.05
CA TYR A 110 3.58 -12.02 10.43
C TYR A 110 4.75 -11.64 11.33
N ILE A 111 4.49 -11.59 12.65
CA ILE A 111 5.48 -11.34 13.69
C ILE A 111 6.58 -12.41 13.67
N ASP A 112 6.20 -13.69 13.64
CA ASP A 112 7.14 -14.82 13.67
C ASP A 112 8.04 -14.84 12.43
N THR A 113 7.53 -14.39 11.29
CA THR A 113 8.25 -14.46 10.01
C THR A 113 9.07 -13.20 9.72
N VAL A 114 8.51 -12.01 10.00
CA VAL A 114 9.08 -10.70 9.61
C VAL A 114 9.75 -10.01 10.81
N GLY A 115 9.38 -10.37 12.03
CA GLY A 115 9.87 -9.77 13.28
C GLY A 115 8.98 -8.63 13.76
N ALA A 116 8.63 -8.63 15.06
CA ALA A 116 7.72 -7.66 15.67
C ALA A 116 8.13 -6.20 15.45
N GLU A 117 9.43 -5.91 15.51
CA GLU A 117 10.00 -4.57 15.32
C GLU A 117 9.69 -4.01 13.93
N ARG A 118 9.62 -4.87 12.92
CA ARG A 118 9.43 -4.49 11.52
C ARG A 118 7.97 -4.46 11.08
N VAL A 119 7.06 -5.03 11.88
CA VAL A 119 5.64 -5.15 11.53
C VAL A 119 4.87 -3.91 11.97
N MET A 120 4.22 -3.29 10.99
CA MET A 120 3.22 -2.24 11.16
C MET A 120 1.89 -2.71 10.57
N LEU A 121 0.80 -2.10 11.02
CA LEU A 121 -0.54 -2.41 10.56
C LEU A 121 -1.18 -1.15 9.99
N ALA A 122 -1.92 -1.30 8.90
CA ALA A 122 -2.81 -0.24 8.46
C ALA A 122 -4.12 -0.82 7.94
N PHE A 123 -5.20 -0.08 8.09
CA PHE A 123 -6.49 -0.44 7.53
C PHE A 123 -6.89 0.59 6.48
N PRO A 124 -6.85 0.26 5.17
CA PRO A 124 -7.19 1.20 4.12
C PRO A 124 -8.68 1.50 4.12
N SER A 125 -9.04 2.77 4.26
CA SER A 125 -10.43 3.20 4.10
C SER A 125 -10.73 3.65 2.68
N ALA A 126 -10.49 2.74 1.74
CA ALA A 126 -10.79 2.91 0.33
C ALA A 126 -11.40 1.62 -0.23
N GLY A 127 -12.34 1.80 -1.17
CA GLY A 127 -12.85 0.71 -1.99
C GLY A 127 -12.42 0.91 -3.43
N GLY A 128 -12.32 -0.16 -4.20
CA GLY A 128 -12.09 -0.05 -5.63
C GLY A 128 -12.03 -1.40 -6.32
N GLU A 129 -12.11 -1.33 -7.64
CA GLU A 129 -12.02 -2.47 -8.54
C GLU A 129 -11.15 -2.13 -9.75
N LEU A 130 -10.70 -3.16 -10.45
CA LEU A 130 -10.05 -3.02 -11.75
C LEU A 130 -11.10 -3.18 -12.85
N ASP A 131 -11.35 -2.11 -13.61
CA ASP A 131 -12.16 -2.10 -14.82
C ASP A 131 -11.20 -2.04 -16.02
N GLY A 132 -10.90 -3.21 -16.58
CA GLY A 132 -9.77 -3.38 -17.49
C GLY A 132 -8.45 -3.02 -16.82
N ASN A 133 -7.84 -1.90 -17.23
CA ASN A 133 -6.58 -1.41 -16.66
C ASN A 133 -6.74 -0.24 -15.69
N ILE A 134 -7.94 0.35 -15.64
CA ILE A 134 -8.26 1.53 -14.85
C ILE A 134 -8.76 1.05 -13.50
N VAL A 135 -8.20 1.60 -12.44
CA VAL A 135 -8.72 1.40 -11.09
C VAL A 135 -9.83 2.39 -10.84
N VAL A 136 -11.05 1.87 -10.72
CA VAL A 136 -12.22 2.66 -10.32
C VAL A 136 -12.31 2.61 -8.80
N TYR A 137 -12.14 3.76 -8.14
CA TYR A 137 -11.99 3.82 -6.68
C TYR A 137 -12.99 4.74 -6.00
N ARG A 138 -13.14 4.55 -4.68
CA ARG A 138 -13.91 5.39 -3.77
C ARG A 138 -13.11 5.62 -2.49
N ILE A 139 -12.95 6.88 -2.13
CA ILE A 139 -12.44 7.31 -0.82
C ILE A 139 -13.54 8.11 -0.12
N GLY A 140 -13.79 7.82 1.15
CA GLY A 140 -14.77 8.56 1.96
C GLY A 140 -14.45 10.06 2.02
N ARG A 141 -15.43 10.91 1.71
CA ARG A 141 -15.32 12.38 1.81
C ARG A 141 -16.35 12.93 2.79
N GLY A 142 -16.06 14.10 3.37
CA GLY A 142 -16.97 14.78 4.30
C GLY A 142 -17.29 13.94 5.54
N LEU A 143 -18.56 13.93 5.94
CA LEU A 143 -19.06 13.22 7.14
C LEU A 143 -18.79 11.71 7.11
N ILE A 144 -18.63 11.10 5.93
CA ILE A 144 -18.30 9.67 5.79
C ILE A 144 -16.93 9.36 6.41
N ARG A 145 -16.00 10.33 6.44
CA ARG A 145 -14.68 10.16 7.08
C ARG A 145 -14.78 9.83 8.57
N LEU A 146 -15.82 10.29 9.25
CA LEU A 146 -16.01 10.00 10.69
C LEU A 146 -16.14 8.49 10.97
N PHE A 147 -16.54 7.68 9.99
CA PHE A 147 -16.73 6.24 10.13
C PHE A 147 -15.78 5.41 9.24
N GLN A 148 -15.08 6.06 8.32
CA GLN A 148 -14.24 5.44 7.29
C GLN A 148 -13.01 6.32 7.04
N THR A 149 -11.99 6.16 7.89
CA THR A 149 -10.68 6.79 7.71
C THR A 149 -9.57 5.75 7.82
N THR A 150 -8.56 5.84 6.94
CA THR A 150 -7.43 4.92 6.96
C THR A 150 -6.77 5.01 8.33
N THR A 151 -6.48 3.89 8.96
CA THR A 151 -5.85 3.88 10.29
C THR A 151 -4.47 3.24 10.17
N VAL A 152 -3.46 3.82 10.81
CA VAL A 152 -2.08 3.28 10.82
C VAL A 152 -1.66 3.07 12.26
N GLY A 153 -1.11 1.90 12.56
CA GLY A 153 -0.57 1.55 13.88
C GLY A 153 0.72 0.76 13.78
N GLU A 154 1.39 0.62 14.92
CA GLU A 154 2.60 -0.17 15.08
C GLU A 154 2.42 -1.19 16.22
N LEU A 155 3.06 -2.35 16.10
CA LEU A 155 3.01 -3.37 17.15
C LEU A 155 3.96 -3.04 18.30
N VAL A 156 5.22 -2.71 17.95
CA VAL A 156 6.22 -2.21 18.89
C VAL A 156 6.25 -0.69 18.81
N HIS A 157 6.07 -0.03 19.96
CA HIS A 157 5.94 1.42 20.03
C HIS A 157 7.30 2.11 19.87
N THR A 158 7.46 2.89 18.80
CA THR A 158 8.67 3.67 18.48
C THR A 158 8.46 5.15 18.80
N ALA A 159 7.87 5.45 19.96
CA ALA A 159 7.34 6.78 20.30
C ALA A 159 6.35 7.34 19.24
N GLY A 160 5.83 6.50 18.35
CA GLY A 160 4.92 6.84 17.26
C GLY A 160 5.57 7.53 16.06
N GLU A 161 6.90 7.59 15.94
CA GLU A 161 7.57 8.36 14.87
C GLU A 161 7.23 7.83 13.47
N ARG A 162 7.40 6.51 13.25
CA ARG A 162 7.10 5.89 11.94
C ARG A 162 5.61 5.95 11.59
N VAL A 163 4.74 5.88 12.60
CA VAL A 163 3.29 5.98 12.45
C VAL A 163 2.90 7.39 12.02
N ARG A 164 3.42 8.42 12.70
CA ARG A 164 3.18 9.83 12.35
C ARG A 164 3.71 10.16 10.95
N LEU A 165 4.90 9.67 10.62
CA LEU A 165 5.52 9.85 9.30
C LEU A 165 4.64 9.25 8.20
N LEU A 166 4.30 7.97 8.30
CA LEU A 166 3.49 7.28 7.28
C LEU A 166 2.10 7.90 7.13
N ALA A 167 1.45 8.23 8.24
CA ALA A 167 0.14 8.88 8.20
C ALA A 167 0.20 10.29 7.60
N GLY A 168 1.30 11.02 7.80
CA GLY A 168 1.58 12.29 7.14
C GLY A 168 1.61 12.15 5.62
N LEU A 169 2.40 11.19 5.12
CA LEU A 169 2.51 10.91 3.68
C LEU A 169 1.17 10.54 3.05
N PHE A 170 0.36 9.74 3.74
CA PHE A 170 -0.97 9.40 3.25
C PHE A 170 -1.85 10.65 3.15
N ARG A 171 -1.87 11.50 4.18
CA ARG A 171 -2.66 12.74 4.18
C ARG A 171 -2.23 13.71 3.08
N GLU A 172 -0.92 13.93 2.92
CA GLU A 172 -0.35 14.78 1.86
C GLU A 172 -0.66 14.24 0.46
N SER A 173 -0.83 12.93 0.33
CA SER A 173 -1.22 12.26 -0.92
C SER A 173 -2.74 12.16 -1.13
N GLY A 174 -3.53 12.87 -0.30
CA GLY A 174 -4.99 12.90 -0.41
C GLY A 174 -5.69 11.64 0.11
N ILE A 175 -5.00 10.79 0.88
CA ILE A 175 -5.53 9.60 1.55
C ILE A 175 -5.82 9.97 3.02
N PRO A 176 -7.09 10.17 3.42
CA PRO A 176 -7.43 10.53 4.79
C PRO A 176 -6.97 9.45 5.76
N THR A 177 -6.18 9.85 6.76
CA THR A 177 -5.51 8.90 7.68
C THR A 177 -5.45 9.41 9.12
N ILE A 178 -5.78 8.52 10.05
CA ILE A 178 -5.60 8.63 11.51
C ILE A 178 -4.57 7.60 12.01
N THR A 179 -4.09 7.80 13.22
CA THR A 179 -3.06 6.98 13.89
C THR A 179 -3.58 6.45 15.20
#